data_AF-A0A1I1CTE6-F1
#
_entry.id   AF-A0A1I1CTE6-F1
#
_cell.length_a   1.000
_cell.length_b   1.000
_cell.length_c   1.000
_cell.angle_alpha   90.00
_cell.angle_beta   90.00
_cell.angle_gamma   90.00
#
_symmetry.space_group_name_H-M   'P 1'
#
loop_
_entity.id
_entity.type
_entity.pdbx_description
1 polymer ?
#
loop_
_entity_poly.entity_id
_entity_poly.type
_entity_poly.pdbx_seq_one_letter_code
_entity_poly.pdbx_strand_id
1 'polypeptide(L)'
;MYGWKFLSIMIFLSLSLFSTSSHAVAFAKKPTDDSVCDLAPKTTSRLGQRTFVEAGTRDESEIYARLALRFVTKACTNGQVLLLHSEDGTEFDEQYFRAVTAQLCSASAVKRESAATQERPHAFMLECPISKIKEATAALAEMEKAKPTEAMIEEGAPMRSAQPNRREEEKKACGDKMTWETVVLGWGGSCR
;
A
#
# COMPACT_ATOMS: atom_id res chain seq x y z
N MET A 1 52.34 -13.16 33.96
CA MET A 1 52.15 -13.25 32.49
C MET A 1 50.81 -13.91 32.07
N TYR A 2 49.72 -13.76 32.84
CA TYR A 2 48.41 -14.36 32.49
C TYR A 2 47.34 -13.34 32.04
N GLY A 3 47.52 -12.04 32.30
CA GLY A 3 46.51 -11.01 32.04
C GLY A 3 46.20 -10.75 30.55
N TRP A 4 47.20 -10.88 29.67
CA TRP A 4 47.01 -10.62 28.23
C TRP A 4 46.11 -11.69 27.59
N LYS A 5 46.26 -12.97 27.98
CA LYS A 5 45.45 -14.07 27.43
C LYS A 5 43.97 -13.93 27.80
N PHE A 6 43.65 -13.46 29.01
CA PHE A 6 42.26 -13.21 29.42
C PHE A 6 41.65 -12.00 28.72
N LEU A 7 42.43 -10.95 28.45
CA LEU A 7 41.95 -9.78 27.71
C LEU A 7 41.57 -10.13 26.26
N SER A 8 42.36 -10.95 25.58
CA SER A 8 42.07 -11.39 24.22
C SER A 8 40.84 -12.30 24.13
N ILE A 9 40.62 -13.17 25.12
CA ILE A 9 39.43 -14.05 25.15
C ILE A 9 38.14 -13.23 25.37
N MET A 10 38.17 -12.19 26.20
CA MET A 10 37.01 -11.31 26.42
C MET A 10 36.65 -10.46 25.19
N ILE A 11 37.64 -10.06 24.38
CA ILE A 11 37.41 -9.32 23.13
C ILE A 11 36.81 -10.21 22.03
N PHE A 12 37.23 -11.48 21.96
CA PHE A 12 36.61 -12.43 21.01
C PHE A 12 35.20 -12.85 21.43
N LEU A 13 34.92 -12.97 22.74
CA LEU A 13 33.61 -13.39 23.24
C LEU A 13 32.54 -12.28 23.13
N SER A 14 32.94 -11.01 23.15
CA SER A 14 32.01 -9.88 22.94
C SER A 14 31.63 -9.66 21.48
N LEU A 15 32.45 -10.11 20.51
CA LEU A 15 32.15 -10.01 19.07
C LEU A 15 31.11 -11.05 18.61
N SER A 16 30.92 -12.14 19.34
CA SER A 16 29.99 -13.23 18.98
C SER A 16 28.52 -13.00 19.39
N LEU A 17 28.20 -11.93 20.11
CA LEU A 17 26.87 -11.73 20.71
C LEU A 17 25.92 -10.83 19.90
N PHE A 18 26.29 -10.38 18.69
CA PHE A 18 25.47 -9.49 17.87
C PHE A 18 25.05 -10.07 16.51
N SER A 19 25.02 -11.39 16.36
CA SER A 19 24.39 -12.00 15.18
C SER A 19 22.88 -12.09 15.40
N THR A 20 22.19 -10.95 15.33
CA THR A 20 20.76 -10.97 14.99
C THR A 20 20.69 -11.46 13.56
N SER A 21 20.21 -12.68 13.36
CA SER A 21 19.83 -13.21 12.06
C SER A 21 18.73 -12.31 11.50
N SER A 22 19.15 -11.29 10.77
CA SER A 22 18.28 -10.54 9.90
C SER A 22 17.96 -11.45 8.71
N HIS A 23 16.71 -11.47 8.27
CA HIS A 23 16.30 -12.24 7.11
C HIS A 23 16.04 -11.25 5.97
N ALA A 24 16.48 -11.60 4.76
CA ALA A 24 16.14 -10.91 3.53
C ALA A 24 14.62 -10.73 3.40
N VAL A 25 14.15 -9.49 3.47
CA VAL A 25 12.72 -9.19 3.28
C VAL A 25 12.55 -8.58 1.92
N ALA A 26 12.06 -9.38 0.98
CA ALA A 26 11.55 -8.87 -0.29
C ALA A 26 10.05 -9.14 -0.35
N PHE A 27 9.26 -8.08 -0.45
CA PHE A 27 7.84 -8.19 -0.78
C PHE A 27 7.66 -8.92 -2.13
N ALA A 28 8.65 -8.80 -3.02
CA ALA A 28 8.73 -9.45 -4.32
C ALA A 28 9.06 -10.95 -4.31
N LYS A 29 9.42 -11.55 -3.16
CA LYS A 29 10.16 -12.84 -3.11
C LYS A 29 11.40 -12.85 -4.02
N LYS A 30 12.05 -11.71 -4.20
CA LYS A 30 13.36 -11.60 -4.86
C LYS A 30 14.46 -11.92 -3.84
N PRO A 31 15.63 -12.40 -4.27
CA PRO A 31 16.79 -12.46 -3.40
C PRO A 31 17.18 -11.02 -3.06
N THR A 32 16.96 -10.61 -1.81
CA THR A 32 17.62 -9.45 -1.21
C THR A 32 18.66 -9.99 -0.23
N ASP A 33 19.67 -9.20 0.10
CA ASP A 33 20.48 -9.52 1.28
C ASP A 33 19.72 -9.11 2.55
N ASP A 34 20.19 -9.59 3.69
CA ASP A 34 19.52 -9.38 4.97
C ASP A 34 19.54 -7.90 5.43
N SER A 35 20.16 -6.99 4.67
CA SER A 35 20.26 -5.57 4.99
C SER A 35 19.09 -4.73 4.45
N VAL A 36 18.21 -5.30 3.62
CA VAL A 36 17.13 -4.55 2.95
C VAL A 36 15.74 -5.07 3.32
N CYS A 37 14.85 -4.13 3.63
CA CYS A 37 13.40 -4.30 3.75
C CYS A 37 12.73 -3.77 2.48
N ASP A 38 12.68 -4.62 1.45
CA ASP A 38 12.30 -4.25 0.10
C ASP A 38 10.79 -4.41 -0.14
N LEU A 39 10.05 -3.29 -0.21
CA LEU A 39 8.65 -3.28 -0.67
C LEU A 39 8.53 -2.93 -2.15
N ALA A 40 9.65 -2.75 -2.85
CA ALA A 40 9.74 -2.44 -4.26
C ALA A 40 9.86 -3.71 -5.14
N PRO A 41 9.72 -3.57 -6.46
CA PRO A 41 8.97 -2.49 -7.13
C PRO A 41 7.47 -2.60 -6.86
N LYS A 42 6.70 -1.59 -7.26
CA LYS A 42 5.22 -1.58 -7.28
C LYS A 42 4.58 -1.73 -5.90
N THR A 43 5.04 -0.95 -4.92
CA THR A 43 4.63 -1.11 -3.51
C THR A 43 3.10 -1.08 -3.35
N THR A 44 2.44 -0.08 -3.91
CA THR A 44 0.98 0.10 -3.82
C THR A 44 0.22 -1.08 -4.41
N SER A 45 0.51 -1.43 -5.68
CA SER A 45 -0.14 -2.55 -6.37
C SER A 45 -0.04 -3.86 -5.58
N ARG A 46 1.12 -4.08 -4.96
CA ARG A 46 1.43 -5.28 -4.20
C ARG A 46 0.75 -5.35 -2.83
N LEU A 47 0.61 -4.21 -2.15
CA LEU A 47 -0.20 -4.12 -0.94
C LEU A 47 -1.67 -4.43 -1.26
N GLY A 48 -2.20 -3.82 -2.33
CA GLY A 48 -3.57 -4.04 -2.79
C GLY A 48 -3.87 -5.48 -3.27
N GLN A 49 -2.86 -6.21 -3.74
CA GLN A 49 -3.00 -7.63 -4.09
C GLN A 49 -3.12 -8.55 -2.86
N ARG A 50 -2.58 -8.16 -1.70
CA ARG A 50 -2.68 -8.95 -0.46
C ARG A 50 -3.93 -8.64 0.33
N THR A 51 -4.27 -7.36 0.41
CA THR A 51 -5.49 -6.88 1.04
C THR A 51 -6.21 -6.00 0.03
N PHE A 52 -7.34 -6.47 -0.47
CA PHE A 52 -8.13 -5.72 -1.43
C PHE A 52 -8.71 -4.47 -0.78
N VAL A 53 -8.42 -3.32 -1.36
CA VAL A 53 -9.01 -2.02 -1.02
C VAL A 53 -9.65 -1.50 -2.30
N GLU A 54 -10.97 -1.26 -2.27
CA GLU A 54 -11.69 -0.76 -3.45
C GLU A 54 -11.27 0.68 -3.75
N ALA A 55 -11.14 1.02 -5.03
CA ALA A 55 -10.76 2.37 -5.42
C ALA A 55 -11.80 3.40 -4.93
N GLY A 56 -11.33 4.49 -4.31
CA GLY A 56 -12.22 5.50 -3.74
C GLY A 56 -12.76 5.14 -2.36
N THR A 57 -12.23 4.09 -1.71
CA THR A 57 -12.42 3.87 -0.27
C THR A 57 -11.96 5.11 0.50
N ARG A 58 -12.75 5.54 1.49
CA ARG A 58 -12.39 6.68 2.34
C ARG A 58 -11.11 6.37 3.14
N ASP A 59 -10.28 7.37 3.34
CA ASP A 59 -9.03 7.27 4.11
C ASP A 59 -8.02 6.27 3.51
N GLU A 60 -8.06 6.08 2.17
CA GLU A 60 -7.21 5.13 1.44
C GLU A 60 -5.71 5.28 1.78
N SER A 61 -5.20 6.51 1.84
CA SER A 61 -3.79 6.76 2.18
C SER A 61 -3.43 6.23 3.57
N GLU A 62 -4.32 6.35 4.56
CA GLU A 62 -4.09 5.83 5.91
C GLU A 62 -4.15 4.29 5.92
N ILE A 63 -5.12 3.71 5.20
CA ILE A 63 -5.25 2.26 5.05
C ILE A 63 -3.95 1.68 4.47
N TYR A 64 -3.45 2.23 3.36
CA TYR A 64 -2.21 1.74 2.74
C TYR A 64 -0.98 1.96 3.62
N ALA A 65 -0.91 3.06 4.39
CA ALA A 65 0.14 3.24 5.37
C ALA A 65 0.12 2.15 6.45
N ARG A 66 -1.05 1.81 6.99
CA ARG A 66 -1.20 0.74 7.98
C ARG A 66 -0.87 -0.64 7.40
N LEU A 67 -1.29 -0.93 6.16
CA LEU A 67 -0.93 -2.17 5.46
C LEU A 67 0.59 -2.30 5.26
N ALA A 68 1.26 -1.22 4.87
CA ALA A 68 2.72 -1.19 4.78
C ALA A 68 3.38 -1.40 6.15
N LEU A 69 2.92 -0.70 7.19
CA LEU A 69 3.45 -0.84 8.56
C LEU A 69 3.25 -2.26 9.11
N ARG A 70 2.11 -2.90 8.86
CA ARG A 70 1.85 -4.31 9.23
C ARG A 70 2.87 -5.24 8.59
N PHE A 71 3.23 -5.01 7.33
CA PHE A 71 4.25 -5.81 6.67
C PHE A 71 5.64 -5.56 7.29
N VAL A 72 6.04 -4.29 7.40
CA VAL A 72 7.38 -3.93 7.88
C VAL A 72 7.60 -4.37 9.32
N THR A 73 6.66 -4.11 10.23
CA THR A 73 6.78 -4.47 11.66
C THR A 73 6.79 -5.98 11.90
N LYS A 74 6.20 -6.77 10.98
CA LYS A 74 6.18 -8.23 11.07
C LYS A 74 7.40 -8.89 10.45
N ALA A 75 7.90 -8.34 9.34
CA ALA A 75 8.91 -9.02 8.52
C ALA A 75 10.31 -8.41 8.67
N CYS A 76 10.42 -7.10 8.85
CA CYS A 76 11.68 -6.39 8.80
C CYS A 76 12.30 -6.20 10.20
N THR A 77 13.57 -5.80 10.23
CA THR A 77 14.35 -5.56 11.44
C THR A 77 14.93 -4.14 11.45
N ASN A 78 15.30 -3.68 12.65
CA ASN A 78 15.91 -2.36 12.80
C ASN A 78 17.29 -2.34 12.13
N GLY A 79 17.62 -1.24 11.44
CA GLY A 79 18.86 -1.09 10.69
C GLY A 79 18.76 -1.52 9.22
N GLN A 80 17.72 -2.24 8.82
CA GLN A 80 17.49 -2.52 7.39
C GLN A 80 17.13 -1.26 6.63
N VAL A 81 17.52 -1.19 5.36
CA VAL A 81 17.11 -0.14 4.42
C VAL A 81 15.71 -0.44 3.90
N LEU A 82 14.74 0.42 4.23
CA LEU A 82 13.39 0.38 3.68
C LEU A 82 13.37 0.96 2.27
N LEU A 83 12.78 0.23 1.33
CA LEU A 83 12.55 0.69 -0.04
C LEU A 83 11.05 0.74 -0.36
N LEU A 84 10.57 1.92 -0.75
CA LEU A 84 9.19 2.15 -1.22
C LEU A 84 9.24 2.68 -2.64
N HIS A 85 8.46 2.11 -3.57
CA HIS A 85 8.50 2.46 -4.98
C HIS A 85 7.13 2.81 -5.54
N SER A 86 7.00 4.03 -6.05
CA SER A 86 5.85 4.53 -6.81
C SER A 86 6.07 4.31 -8.30
N GLU A 87 5.14 3.62 -8.96
CA GLU A 87 5.21 3.39 -10.40
C GLU A 87 4.81 4.62 -11.23
N ASP A 88 3.80 5.36 -10.77
CA ASP A 88 3.20 6.45 -11.53
C ASP A 88 3.55 7.83 -10.97
N GLY A 89 4.25 7.89 -9.84
CA GLY A 89 4.57 9.16 -9.19
C GLY A 89 3.36 9.89 -8.64
N THR A 90 2.32 9.16 -8.22
CA THR A 90 1.06 9.76 -7.79
C THR A 90 1.20 10.49 -6.45
N GLU A 91 0.38 11.52 -6.25
CA GLU A 91 0.28 12.21 -4.95
C GLU A 91 -0.15 11.23 -3.84
N PHE A 92 -1.01 10.28 -4.18
CA PHE A 92 -1.43 9.21 -3.28
C PHE A 92 -0.23 8.45 -2.72
N ASP A 93 0.66 7.94 -3.59
CA ASP A 93 1.87 7.24 -3.18
C ASP A 93 2.77 8.12 -2.32
N GLU A 94 2.93 9.39 -2.70
CA GLU A 94 3.75 10.33 -1.93
C GLU A 94 3.22 10.54 -0.50
N GLN A 95 1.91 10.74 -0.34
CA GLN A 95 1.30 10.99 0.96
C GLN A 95 1.49 9.80 1.91
N TYR A 96 1.14 8.59 1.48
CA TYR A 96 1.25 7.44 2.38
C TYR A 96 2.69 6.96 2.57
N PHE A 97 3.57 7.09 1.57
CA PHE A 97 5.01 6.80 1.76
C PHE A 97 5.64 7.74 2.79
N ARG A 98 5.26 9.02 2.80
CA ARG A 98 5.69 9.95 3.86
C ARG A 98 5.17 9.54 5.23
N ALA A 99 3.91 9.11 5.34
CA ALA A 99 3.36 8.60 6.59
C ALA A 99 4.13 7.37 7.11
N VAL A 100 4.43 6.42 6.22
CA VAL A 100 5.19 5.20 6.54
C VAL A 100 6.61 5.53 7.00
N THR A 101 7.34 6.35 6.23
CA THR A 101 8.71 6.74 6.57
C THR A 101 8.78 7.61 7.83
N ALA A 102 7.77 8.44 8.10
CA ALA A 102 7.68 9.20 9.35
C ALA A 102 7.54 8.29 10.59
N GLN A 103 6.93 7.12 10.46
CA GLN A 103 6.83 6.15 11.55
C GLN A 103 8.11 5.33 11.72
N LEU A 104 8.77 4.94 10.62
CA LEU A 104 9.86 3.97 10.64
C LEU A 104 11.27 4.58 10.66
N CYS A 105 11.45 5.78 10.11
CA CYS A 105 12.75 6.36 9.80
C CYS A 105 12.95 7.74 10.43
N SER A 106 14.21 8.12 10.67
CA SER A 106 14.55 9.52 10.94
C SER A 106 14.25 10.37 9.71
N ALA A 107 13.59 11.53 9.88
CA ALA A 107 13.26 12.44 8.78
C ALA A 107 14.49 12.88 7.98
N SER A 108 15.64 13.06 8.66
CA SER A 108 16.91 13.43 8.02
C SER A 108 17.53 12.32 7.16
N ALA A 109 17.12 11.08 7.35
CA ALA A 109 17.66 9.91 6.66
C ALA A 109 16.78 9.46 5.47
N VAL A 110 15.62 10.11 5.26
CA VAL A 110 14.73 9.81 4.13
C VAL A 110 15.29 10.44 2.86
N LYS A 111 15.61 9.59 1.90
CA LYS A 111 16.03 9.99 0.56
C LYS A 111 14.90 9.72 -0.42
N ARG A 112 14.72 10.63 -1.36
CA ARG A 112 13.83 10.46 -2.51
C ARG A 112 14.68 10.40 -3.77
N GLU A 113 14.55 9.32 -4.52
CA GLU A 113 15.28 9.10 -5.77
C GLU A 113 14.31 9.00 -6.94
N SER A 114 14.73 9.53 -8.09
CA SER A 114 13.97 9.34 -9.34
C SER A 114 14.12 7.89 -9.80
N ALA A 115 13.00 7.25 -10.13
CA ALA A 115 12.95 5.94 -10.78
C ALA A 115 12.35 6.06 -12.19
N ALA A 116 12.45 7.25 -12.78
CA ALA A 116 11.82 7.58 -14.04
C ALA A 116 12.33 6.70 -15.20
N THR A 117 11.39 6.27 -16.03
CA THR A 117 11.66 5.60 -17.32
C THR A 117 10.92 6.32 -18.44
N GLN A 118 11.16 5.94 -19.70
CA GLN A 118 10.43 6.51 -20.82
C GLN A 118 8.91 6.30 -20.71
N GLU A 119 8.47 5.15 -20.19
CA GLU A 119 7.06 4.82 -20.00
C GLU A 119 6.49 5.40 -18.70
N ARG A 120 7.33 5.60 -17.68
CA ARG A 120 6.95 6.08 -16.35
C ARG A 120 7.82 7.26 -15.94
N PRO A 121 7.61 8.47 -16.48
CA PRO A 121 8.49 9.61 -16.28
C PRO A 121 8.47 10.20 -14.86
N HIS A 122 7.45 9.85 -14.06
CA HIS A 122 7.25 10.38 -12.71
C HIS A 122 7.52 9.36 -11.61
N ALA A 123 7.91 8.13 -11.96
CA ALA A 123 8.24 7.09 -10.98
C ALA A 123 9.34 7.55 -10.02
N PHE A 124 9.22 7.16 -8.74
CA PHE A 124 10.19 7.51 -7.71
C PHE A 124 10.29 6.44 -6.63
N MET A 125 11.39 6.47 -5.89
CA MET A 125 11.60 5.66 -4.70
C MET A 125 11.83 6.52 -3.46
N LEU A 126 11.34 6.07 -2.31
CA LEU A 126 11.83 6.51 -1.02
C LEU A 126 12.70 5.41 -0.39
N GLU A 127 13.85 5.84 0.12
CA GLU A 127 14.82 5.00 0.81
C GLU A 127 15.11 5.59 2.19
N CYS A 128 15.12 4.75 3.23
CA CYS A 128 15.67 5.13 4.53
C CYS A 128 16.07 3.92 5.41
N PRO A 129 17.08 4.07 6.28
CA PRO A 129 17.33 3.07 7.31
C PRO A 129 16.21 3.08 8.35
N ILE A 130 15.65 1.90 8.62
CA ILE A 130 14.66 1.70 9.68
C ILE A 130 15.36 1.93 11.02
N SER A 131 14.88 2.90 11.80
CA SER A 131 15.44 3.24 13.11
C SER A 131 14.41 3.23 14.23
N LYS A 132 13.11 3.12 13.91
CA LYS A 132 11.98 3.26 14.84
C LYS A 132 11.01 2.08 14.80
N ILE A 133 11.50 0.86 14.55
CA ILE A 133 10.61 -0.29 14.33
C ILE A 133 9.76 -0.64 15.56
N LYS A 134 10.30 -0.44 16.77
CA LYS A 134 9.59 -0.74 18.02
C LYS A 134 8.48 0.27 18.27
N GLU A 135 8.77 1.54 18.05
CA GLU A 135 7.84 2.66 18.15
C GLU A 135 6.72 2.50 17.11
N ALA A 136 7.06 2.18 15.87
CA ALA A 136 6.10 1.91 14.81
C ALA A 136 5.20 0.70 15.13
N THR A 137 5.75 -0.34 15.76
CA THR A 137 4.97 -1.52 16.20
C THR A 137 3.95 -1.14 17.28
N ALA A 138 4.37 -0.37 18.28
CA ALA A 138 3.47 0.11 19.33
C ALA A 138 2.41 1.06 18.79
N ALA A 139 2.79 2.01 17.94
CA ALA A 139 1.87 2.94 17.29
C ALA A 139 0.84 2.19 16.43
N LEU A 140 1.28 1.18 15.67
CA LEU A 140 0.38 0.33 14.89
C LEU A 140 -0.60 -0.43 15.78
N ALA A 141 -0.15 -1.00 16.89
CA ALA A 141 -1.03 -1.69 17.82
C ALA A 141 -2.12 -0.76 18.40
N GLU A 142 -1.77 0.48 18.77
CA GLU A 142 -2.75 1.47 19.24
C GLU A 142 -3.72 1.91 18.14
N MET A 143 -3.23 2.11 16.90
CA MET A 143 -4.08 2.41 15.74
C MET A 143 -5.10 1.29 15.47
N GLU A 144 -4.67 0.03 15.50
CA GLU A 144 -5.53 -1.14 15.29
C GLU A 144 -6.52 -1.36 16.43
N LYS A 145 -6.12 -1.07 17.67
CA LYS A 145 -6.99 -1.12 18.84
C LYS A 145 -8.09 -0.04 18.77
N ALA A 146 -7.75 1.16 18.30
CA ALA A 146 -8.71 2.24 18.15
C ALA A 146 -9.71 1.97 17.03
N LYS A 147 -9.21 1.54 15.86
CA LYS A 147 -10.04 1.10 14.73
C LYS A 147 -9.25 0.11 13.87
N PRO A 148 -9.72 -1.14 13.72
CA PRO A 148 -9.05 -2.10 12.86
C PRO A 148 -8.99 -1.62 11.40
N THR A 149 -7.88 -1.87 10.71
CA THR A 149 -7.74 -1.51 9.29
C THR A 149 -8.82 -2.17 8.42
N GLU A 150 -9.23 -3.39 8.72
CA GLU A 150 -10.33 -4.08 8.05
C GLU A 150 -11.66 -3.32 8.18
N ALA A 151 -11.96 -2.80 9.37
CA ALA A 151 -13.16 -1.99 9.59
C ALA A 151 -13.09 -0.66 8.82
N MET A 152 -11.91 -0.06 8.65
CA MET A 152 -11.74 1.11 7.78
C MET A 152 -12.07 0.80 6.32
N ILE A 153 -11.65 -0.37 5.83
CA ILE A 153 -11.92 -0.81 4.45
C ILE A 153 -13.41 -1.06 4.26
N GLU A 154 -14.05 -1.79 5.19
CA GLU A 154 -15.47 -2.15 5.09
C GLU A 154 -16.39 -0.93 5.21
N GLU A 155 -16.17 -0.08 6.21
CA GLU A 155 -17.00 1.12 6.44
C GLU A 155 -16.69 2.25 5.44
N GLY A 156 -15.45 2.30 4.94
CA GLY A 156 -14.98 3.30 4.00
C GLY A 156 -15.22 2.91 2.55
N ALA A 157 -15.69 1.69 2.28
CA ALA A 157 -15.97 1.21 0.93
C ALA A 157 -16.79 2.27 0.17
N PRO A 158 -16.44 2.57 -1.10
CA PRO A 158 -17.17 3.55 -1.86
C PRO A 158 -18.64 3.16 -1.82
N MET A 159 -19.50 4.09 -1.40
CA MET A 159 -20.92 3.88 -1.56
C MET A 159 -21.11 3.70 -3.05
N ARG A 160 -21.30 2.44 -3.47
CA ARG A 160 -22.07 2.17 -4.67
C ARG A 160 -23.37 2.87 -4.37
N SER A 161 -23.52 4.10 -4.86
CA SER A 161 -24.83 4.62 -5.14
C SER A 161 -25.48 3.44 -5.83
N ALA A 162 -26.39 2.76 -5.13
CA ALA A 162 -27.31 1.85 -5.75
C ALA A 162 -27.72 2.60 -6.99
N GLN A 163 -27.30 2.12 -8.18
CA GLN A 163 -27.56 2.79 -9.45
C GLN A 163 -28.95 3.37 -9.29
N PRO A 164 -29.14 4.71 -9.32
CA PRO A 164 -30.37 5.33 -8.87
C PRO A 164 -31.45 4.57 -9.58
N ASN A 165 -32.18 3.76 -8.78
CA ASN A 165 -32.96 2.60 -9.20
C ASN A 165 -33.41 2.89 -10.61
N ARG A 166 -32.73 2.32 -11.64
CA ARG A 166 -32.89 2.73 -13.05
C ARG A 166 -34.36 2.93 -13.14
N ARG A 167 -34.80 4.20 -13.19
CA ARG A 167 -36.23 4.49 -13.06
C ARG A 167 -36.77 3.51 -14.08
N GLU A 168 -37.65 2.61 -13.64
CA GLU A 168 -38.64 2.14 -14.56
C GLU A 168 -39.22 3.47 -15.01
N GLU A 169 -38.68 4.00 -16.12
CA GLU A 169 -39.43 4.75 -17.08
C GLU A 169 -40.62 3.84 -17.20
N GLU A 170 -41.67 4.22 -16.46
CA GLU A 170 -43.00 3.72 -16.67
C GLU A 170 -43.08 3.64 -18.17
N LYS A 171 -43.04 2.40 -18.69
CA LYS A 171 -43.19 2.17 -20.11
C LYS A 171 -44.52 2.84 -20.37
N LYS A 172 -44.49 4.05 -20.92
CA LYS A 172 -45.66 4.68 -21.46
C LYS A 172 -46.14 3.65 -22.44
N ALA A 173 -47.22 2.96 -22.07
CA ALA A 173 -47.86 2.00 -22.92
C ALA A 173 -48.11 2.77 -24.21
N CYS A 174 -47.37 2.42 -25.27
CA CYS A 174 -47.80 2.77 -26.61
C CYS A 174 -49.21 2.20 -26.67
N GLY A 175 -50.20 3.11 -26.70
CA GLY A 175 -51.60 2.77 -26.67
C GLY A 175 -51.85 1.64 -27.67
N ASP A 176 -52.55 0.63 -27.18
CA ASP A 176 -52.72 -0.71 -27.75
C ASP A 176 -53.58 -0.71 -29.02
N LYS A 177 -53.20 0.11 -30.01
CA LYS A 177 -53.82 0.23 -31.32
C LYS A 177 -52.76 0.56 -32.37
N MET A 178 -51.85 -0.37 -32.61
CA MET A 178 -51.19 -0.43 -33.91
C MET A 178 -52.22 -0.97 -34.91
N THR A 179 -52.87 -0.07 -35.65
CA THR A 179 -53.61 -0.47 -36.85
C THR A 179 -52.61 -0.92 -37.92
N TRP A 180 -52.92 -2.02 -38.59
CA TRP A 180 -52.07 -2.69 -39.57
C TRP A 180 -51.67 -1.79 -40.77
N GLU A 181 -52.35 -0.67 -40.94
CA GLU A 181 -52.13 0.33 -41.99
C GLU A 181 -50.81 1.11 -41.80
N THR A 182 -50.34 1.28 -40.55
CA THR A 182 -49.16 2.10 -40.24
C THR A 182 -47.84 1.38 -40.54
N VAL A 183 -47.83 0.04 -40.61
CA VAL A 183 -46.62 -0.76 -40.86
C VAL A 183 -46.31 -0.87 -42.37
N VAL A 184 -47.32 -0.79 -43.23
CA VAL A 184 -47.16 -1.01 -44.68
C VAL A 184 -46.66 0.24 -45.42
N LEU A 185 -46.88 1.45 -44.87
CA LEU A 185 -46.54 2.71 -45.54
C LEU A 185 -45.20 3.34 -45.11
N GLY A 186 -44.37 2.64 -44.32
CA GLY A 186 -42.96 2.99 -44.17
C GLY A 186 -42.68 4.41 -43.66
N TRP A 187 -43.56 5.01 -42.86
CA TRP A 187 -43.32 6.29 -42.22
C TRP A 187 -42.93 6.08 -40.77
N GLY A 188 -41.65 6.31 -40.47
CA GLY A 188 -41.06 6.19 -39.15
C GLY A 188 -41.71 7.12 -38.14
N GLY A 189 -42.21 6.55 -37.05
CA GLY A 189 -42.57 7.27 -35.84
C GLY A 189 -41.43 7.16 -34.82
N SER A 190 -40.68 8.25 -34.63
CA SER A 190 -39.76 8.39 -33.50
C SER A 190 -40.55 8.41 -32.20
N CYS A 191 -40.51 7.31 -31.45
CA CYS A 191 -40.79 7.37 -30.02
C CYS A 191 -39.59 8.03 -29.34
N ARG A 192 -39.85 9.10 -28.58
CA ARG A 192 -38.84 9.79 -27.79
C ARG A 192 -38.88 9.27 -26.37
#